data_AF-A0A1J4S8Z6-F1
#
_entry.id   AF-A0A1J4S8Z6-F1
#
_cell.length_a   1.000
_cell.length_b   1.000
_cell.length_c   1.000
_cell.angle_alpha   90.00
_cell.angle_beta   90.00
_cell.angle_gamma   90.00
#
_symmetry.space_group_name_H-M   'P 1'
#
loop_
_entity.id
_entity.type
_entity.pdbx_description
1 polymer ?
#
loop_
_entity_poly.entity_id
_entity_poly.type
_entity_poly.pdbx_seq_one_letter_code
_entity_poly.pdbx_strand_id
1 'polypeptide(L)'
;MMNSSLKSKKNAITARINNMPAGKKIALAISVPMFFLAVLSLTAFIAIESMSVIRAYVGGEGLYSKYGKDAVIYLYKYKDSHNEQDYLVFVESIQVPLAMGRARLELEKPNADIEVACQALIQGHNHPKDVKGAAYLFRLSRYIKIDYFEKIKALWAEADLYIVELRKSGNTLHEIISKGQVNEKPLQPLINQTTKRSCC
;
A
#
# COMPACT_ATOMS: atom_id res chain seq x y z
N MET A 1 -20.09 50.16 1.66
CA MET A 1 -19.11 50.80 2.58
C MET A 1 -17.77 50.03 2.75
N MET A 2 -17.49 48.96 2.00
CA MET A 2 -16.30 48.10 2.26
C MET A 2 -14.97 48.56 1.60
N ASN A 3 -14.98 49.65 0.82
CA ASN A 3 -13.85 50.06 -0.04
C ASN A 3 -12.84 51.03 0.64
N SER A 4 -13.31 51.92 1.52
CA SER A 4 -12.44 52.94 2.17
C SER A 4 -11.45 52.33 3.17
N SER A 5 -11.89 51.33 3.93
CA SER A 5 -11.06 50.62 4.93
C SER A 5 -9.91 49.83 4.29
N LEU A 6 -10.17 49.14 3.17
CA LEU A 6 -9.13 48.42 2.42
C LEU A 6 -8.11 49.37 1.80
N LYS A 7 -8.57 50.53 1.29
CA LYS A 7 -7.71 51.57 0.72
C LYS A 7 -6.79 52.18 1.80
N SER A 8 -7.32 52.45 3.00
CA SER A 8 -6.55 52.91 4.16
C SER A 8 -5.48 51.90 4.59
N LYS A 9 -5.83 50.60 4.71
CA LYS A 9 -4.86 49.54 5.06
C LYS A 9 -3.75 49.40 4.01
N LYS A 10 -4.08 49.43 2.72
CA LYS A 10 -3.09 49.41 1.63
C LYS A 10 -2.14 50.60 1.73
N ASN A 11 -2.67 51.81 1.91
CA ASN A 11 -1.88 53.04 2.01
C ASN A 11 -0.92 53.01 3.20
N ALA A 12 -1.37 52.50 4.36
CA ALA A 12 -0.54 52.34 5.55
C ALA A 12 0.62 51.35 5.35
N ILE A 13 0.38 50.24 4.63
CA ILE A 13 1.40 49.25 4.29
C ILE A 13 2.43 49.87 3.32
N THR A 14 1.97 50.57 2.27
CA THR A 14 2.85 51.20 1.28
C THR A 14 3.74 52.28 1.92
N ALA A 15 3.17 53.12 2.79
CA ALA A 15 3.93 54.14 3.52
C ALA A 15 4.99 53.51 4.44
N ARG A 16 4.66 52.42 5.13
CA ARG A 16 5.60 51.68 5.99
C ARG A 16 6.74 51.06 5.19
N ILE A 17 6.47 50.50 4.01
CA ILE A 17 7.50 49.96 3.11
C ILE A 17 8.40 51.08 2.58
N ASN A 18 7.83 52.21 2.17
CA ASN A 18 8.55 53.36 1.63
C ASN A 18 9.46 54.05 2.66
N ASN A 19 9.15 53.98 3.95
CA ASN A 19 9.96 54.57 5.01
C ASN A 19 11.10 53.65 5.51
N MET A 20 11.28 52.46 4.92
CA MET A 20 12.38 51.56 5.31
C MET A 20 13.74 51.95 4.68
N PRO A 21 14.86 51.65 5.35
CA PRO A 21 16.20 51.71 4.75
C PRO A 21 16.30 50.83 3.50
N ALA A 22 17.07 51.28 2.50
CA ALA A 22 17.20 50.58 1.21
C ALA A 22 17.59 49.10 1.36
N GLY A 23 18.52 48.78 2.27
CA GLY A 23 18.91 47.38 2.53
C GLY A 23 17.76 46.50 3.05
N LYS A 24 16.88 47.03 3.91
CA LYS A 24 15.70 46.30 4.41
C LYS A 24 14.62 46.14 3.34
N LYS A 25 14.46 47.12 2.45
CA LYS A 25 13.56 47.03 1.28
C LYS A 25 14.01 45.94 0.31
N ILE A 26 15.31 45.91 -0.01
CA ILE A 26 15.91 44.89 -0.89
C ILE A 26 15.79 43.50 -0.24
N ALA A 27 16.13 43.38 1.05
CA ALA A 27 15.99 42.13 1.78
C ALA A 27 14.54 41.62 1.77
N LEU A 28 13.55 42.49 1.99
CA LEU A 28 12.13 42.14 1.94
C LEU A 28 11.70 41.72 0.51
N ALA A 29 12.15 42.46 -0.50
CA ALA A 29 11.85 42.16 -1.90
C ALA A 29 12.39 40.79 -2.35
N ILE A 30 13.48 40.32 -1.76
CA ILE A 30 14.06 39.00 -2.02
C ILE A 30 13.42 37.92 -1.13
N SER A 31 13.20 38.21 0.16
CA SER A 31 12.73 37.20 1.12
C SER A 31 11.32 36.72 0.83
N VAL A 32 10.43 37.60 0.37
CA VAL A 32 9.04 37.26 0.06
C VAL A 32 8.95 36.24 -1.09
N PRO A 33 9.52 36.46 -2.29
CA PRO A 33 9.50 35.46 -3.35
C PRO A 33 10.28 34.20 -2.97
N MET A 34 11.39 34.31 -2.22
CA MET A 34 12.13 33.14 -1.75
C MET A 34 11.29 32.25 -0.81
N PHE A 35 10.48 32.86 0.06
CA PHE A 35 9.53 32.14 0.90
C PHE A 35 8.47 31.42 0.06
N PHE A 36 7.88 32.08 -0.93
CA PHE A 36 6.90 31.43 -1.82
C PHE A 36 7.52 30.30 -2.64
N LEU A 37 8.77 30.46 -3.12
CA LEU A 37 9.50 29.40 -3.81
C LEU A 37 9.76 28.21 -2.89
N ALA A 38 10.19 28.45 -1.64
CA ALA A 38 10.40 27.38 -0.67
C ALA A 38 9.10 26.62 -0.35
N VAL A 39 7.98 27.34 -0.17
CA VAL A 39 6.67 26.73 0.04
C VAL A 39 6.25 25.91 -1.19
N LEU A 40 6.44 26.44 -2.40
CA LEU A 40 6.10 25.73 -3.65
C LEU A 40 6.95 24.47 -3.85
N SER A 41 8.26 24.53 -3.55
CA SER A 41 9.13 23.35 -3.61
C SER A 41 8.71 22.29 -2.59
N LEU A 42 8.34 22.71 -1.37
CA LEU A 42 7.87 21.81 -0.33
C LEU A 42 6.54 21.13 -0.71
N THR A 43 5.58 21.88 -1.25
CA THR A 43 4.30 21.29 -1.68
C THR A 43 4.48 20.35 -2.86
N ALA A 44 5.35 20.68 -3.82
CA ALA A 44 5.70 19.79 -4.92
C ALA A 44 6.34 18.48 -4.41
N PHE A 45 7.25 18.58 -3.44
CA PHE A 45 7.86 17.41 -2.81
C PHE A 45 6.81 16.51 -2.13
N ILE A 46 5.92 17.09 -1.31
CA ILE A 46 4.84 16.35 -0.66
C ILE A 46 3.91 15.68 -1.69
N ALA A 47 3.60 16.36 -2.79
CA ALA A 47 2.75 15.80 -3.84
C ALA A 47 3.41 14.57 -4.52
N ILE A 48 4.71 14.64 -4.81
CA ILE A 48 5.47 13.52 -5.39
C ILE A 48 5.47 12.31 -4.46
N GLU A 49 5.77 12.53 -3.17
CA GLU A 49 5.75 11.48 -2.15
C GLU A 49 4.35 10.88 -1.98
N SER A 50 3.31 11.71 -1.99
CA SER A 50 1.91 11.25 -1.90
C SER A 50 1.55 10.33 -3.06
N MET A 51 1.97 10.66 -4.28
CA MET A 51 1.75 9.82 -5.45
C MET A 51 2.50 8.49 -5.37
N SER A 52 3.71 8.49 -4.80
CA SER A 52 4.47 7.27 -4.53
C SER A 52 3.71 6.34 -3.59
N VAL A 53 3.18 6.86 -2.50
CA VAL A 53 2.40 6.08 -1.54
C VAL A 53 1.09 5.57 -2.16
N ILE A 54 0.37 6.41 -2.91
CA ILE A 54 -0.86 5.99 -3.60
C ILE A 54 -0.57 4.84 -4.58
N ARG A 55 0.52 4.89 -5.34
CA ARG A 55 0.92 3.79 -6.23
C ARG A 55 1.20 2.49 -5.46
N ALA A 56 1.88 2.57 -4.32
CA ALA A 56 2.12 1.38 -3.50
C ALA A 56 0.81 0.76 -2.99
N TYR A 57 -0.17 1.57 -2.55
CA TYR A 57 -1.43 1.02 -2.05
C TYR A 57 -2.34 0.51 -3.17
N VAL A 58 -2.62 1.33 -4.19
CA VAL A 58 -3.52 0.96 -5.29
C VAL A 58 -2.89 -0.12 -6.17
N GLY A 59 -1.61 0.04 -6.51
CA GLY A 59 -0.85 -0.96 -7.24
C GLY A 59 -0.70 -2.25 -6.44
N GLY A 60 -0.40 -2.13 -5.14
CA GLY A 60 -0.32 -3.26 -4.22
C GLY A 60 -1.63 -4.05 -4.12
N GLU A 61 -2.77 -3.39 -3.97
CA GLU A 61 -4.08 -4.04 -3.96
C GLU A 61 -4.37 -4.77 -5.28
N GLY A 62 -4.05 -4.12 -6.41
CA GLY A 62 -4.16 -4.73 -7.73
C GLY A 62 -3.29 -5.98 -7.88
N LEU A 63 -2.05 -5.93 -7.42
CA LEU A 63 -1.13 -7.07 -7.40
C LEU A 63 -1.67 -8.18 -6.49
N TYR A 64 -2.09 -7.86 -5.27
CA TYR A 64 -2.65 -8.82 -4.33
C TYR A 64 -3.83 -9.58 -4.94
N SER A 65 -4.76 -8.85 -5.55
CA SER A 65 -5.96 -9.40 -6.17
C SER A 65 -5.63 -10.25 -7.40
N LYS A 66 -4.71 -9.78 -8.25
CA LYS A 66 -4.27 -10.51 -9.44
C LYS A 66 -3.62 -11.83 -9.07
N TYR A 67 -2.58 -11.78 -8.26
CA TYR A 67 -1.80 -12.97 -7.91
C TYR A 67 -2.58 -13.94 -7.01
N GLY A 68 -3.48 -13.44 -6.16
CA GLY A 68 -4.44 -14.28 -5.42
C GLY A 68 -5.38 -15.05 -6.36
N LYS A 69 -5.91 -14.40 -7.41
CA LYS A 69 -6.74 -15.05 -8.42
C LYS A 69 -5.94 -16.04 -9.27
N ASP A 70 -4.73 -15.67 -9.70
CA ASP A 70 -3.84 -16.54 -10.46
C ASP A 70 -3.53 -17.82 -9.66
N ALA A 71 -3.24 -17.69 -8.36
CA ALA A 71 -3.02 -18.84 -7.50
C ALA A 71 -4.24 -19.79 -7.48
N VAL A 72 -5.46 -19.27 -7.32
CA VAL A 72 -6.67 -20.10 -7.39
C VAL A 72 -6.79 -20.82 -8.74
N ILE A 73 -6.61 -20.10 -9.84
CA ILE A 73 -6.72 -20.65 -11.21
C ILE A 73 -5.73 -21.78 -11.43
N TYR A 74 -4.45 -21.57 -11.09
CA TYR A 74 -3.41 -22.56 -11.32
C TYR A 74 -3.52 -23.76 -10.37
N LEU A 75 -4.01 -23.56 -9.14
CA LEU A 75 -4.31 -24.68 -8.26
C LEU A 75 -5.45 -25.56 -8.81
N TYR A 76 -6.51 -24.95 -9.34
CA TYR A 76 -7.59 -25.68 -10.00
C TYR A 76 -7.10 -26.45 -11.23
N LYS A 77 -6.26 -25.82 -12.06
CA LYS A 77 -5.64 -26.51 -13.21
C LYS A 77 -4.81 -27.71 -12.77
N TYR A 78 -3.95 -27.52 -11.77
CA TYR A 78 -3.12 -28.59 -11.22
C TYR A 78 -3.95 -29.77 -10.69
N LYS A 79 -5.12 -29.49 -10.08
CA LYS A 79 -6.05 -30.51 -9.59
C LYS A 79 -6.52 -31.47 -10.69
N ASP A 80 -6.67 -30.99 -11.92
CA ASP A 80 -7.19 -31.79 -13.03
C ASP A 80 -6.08 -32.30 -13.95
N SER A 81 -5.01 -31.51 -14.13
CA SER A 81 -3.89 -31.84 -15.02
C SER A 81 -2.85 -32.74 -14.36
N HIS A 82 -2.71 -32.66 -13.03
CA HIS A 82 -1.59 -33.21 -12.26
C HIS A 82 -0.20 -32.76 -12.78
N ASN A 83 -0.15 -31.70 -13.59
CA ASN A 83 1.07 -31.19 -14.18
C ASN A 83 1.82 -30.33 -13.16
N GLU A 84 3.02 -30.75 -12.79
CA GLU A 84 3.86 -30.04 -11.82
C GLU A 84 4.09 -28.55 -12.18
N GLN A 85 4.11 -28.21 -13.47
CA GLN A 85 4.25 -26.82 -13.89
C GLN A 85 3.08 -25.94 -13.42
N ASP A 86 1.85 -26.46 -13.38
CA ASP A 86 0.70 -25.71 -12.86
C ASP A 86 0.84 -25.46 -11.35
N TYR A 87 1.39 -26.43 -10.60
CA TYR A 87 1.68 -26.26 -9.17
C TYR A 87 2.77 -25.21 -8.93
N LEU A 88 3.85 -25.22 -9.72
CA LEU A 88 4.91 -24.22 -9.58
C LEU A 88 4.39 -22.79 -9.81
N VAL A 89 3.51 -22.59 -10.81
CA VAL A 89 2.91 -21.27 -11.04
C VAL A 89 1.94 -20.89 -9.91
N PHE A 90 1.22 -21.84 -9.33
CA PHE A 90 0.46 -21.61 -8.11
C PHE A 90 1.35 -21.13 -6.96
N VAL A 91 2.46 -21.82 -6.72
CA VAL A 91 3.41 -21.48 -5.64
C VAL A 91 3.98 -20.08 -5.85
N GLU A 92 4.40 -19.74 -7.08
CA GLU A 92 4.90 -18.41 -7.40
C GLU A 92 3.83 -17.33 -7.16
N SER A 93 2.60 -17.60 -7.63
CA SER A 93 1.50 -16.64 -7.53
C SER A 93 1.09 -16.40 -6.07
N ILE A 94 0.98 -17.44 -5.25
CA ILE A 94 0.54 -17.30 -3.86
C ILE A 94 1.59 -16.60 -2.98
N GLN A 95 2.88 -16.61 -3.36
CA GLN A 95 3.92 -15.91 -2.58
C GLN A 95 3.71 -14.39 -2.52
N VAL A 96 3.16 -13.79 -3.57
CA VAL A 96 2.95 -12.34 -3.63
C VAL A 96 2.02 -11.84 -2.52
N PRO A 97 0.75 -12.30 -2.41
CA PRO A 97 -0.13 -11.89 -1.32
C PRO A 97 0.39 -12.34 0.06
N LEU A 98 1.05 -13.50 0.16
CA LEU A 98 1.68 -13.93 1.42
C LEU A 98 2.78 -12.97 1.89
N ALA A 99 3.57 -12.43 0.97
CA ALA A 99 4.61 -11.45 1.29
C ALA A 99 3.99 -10.14 1.78
N MET A 100 2.92 -9.68 1.14
CA MET A 100 2.19 -8.49 1.58
C MET A 100 1.56 -8.68 2.97
N GLY A 101 0.97 -9.84 3.25
CA GLY A 101 0.48 -10.19 4.59
C GLY A 101 1.59 -10.19 5.64
N ARG A 102 2.79 -10.69 5.32
CA ARG A 102 3.98 -10.58 6.20
C ARG A 102 4.34 -9.12 6.49
N ALA A 103 4.33 -8.26 5.47
CA ALA A 103 4.60 -6.83 5.66
C ALA A 103 3.58 -6.19 6.59
N ARG A 104 2.28 -6.46 6.40
CA ARG A 104 1.21 -5.96 7.28
C ARG A 104 1.43 -6.39 8.73
N LEU A 105 1.67 -7.68 8.96
CA LEU A 105 1.90 -8.23 10.29
C LEU A 105 3.14 -7.61 10.96
N GLU A 106 4.23 -7.37 10.21
CA GLU A 106 5.41 -6.67 10.72
C GLU A 106 5.07 -5.24 11.14
N LEU A 107 4.39 -4.49 10.27
CA LEU A 107 3.99 -3.11 10.52
C LEU A 107 2.98 -2.98 11.67
N GLU A 108 2.23 -4.04 11.98
CA GLU A 108 1.31 -4.14 13.10
C GLU A 108 1.99 -4.46 14.44
N LYS A 109 3.28 -4.83 14.49
CA LYS A 109 3.99 -5.02 15.76
C LYS A 109 4.14 -3.71 16.55
N PRO A 110 4.20 -3.74 17.90
CA PRO A 110 4.56 -2.57 18.70
C PRO A 110 5.86 -1.92 18.21
N ASN A 111 6.92 -2.74 18.12
CA ASN A 111 8.23 -2.40 17.59
C ASN A 111 8.37 -3.00 16.19
N ALA A 112 7.83 -2.32 15.17
CA ALA A 112 7.92 -2.76 13.79
C ALA A 112 9.31 -2.47 13.21
N ASP A 113 9.87 -3.44 12.49
CA ASP A 113 11.04 -3.27 11.65
C ASP A 113 10.60 -2.84 10.24
N ILE A 114 10.88 -1.57 9.89
CA ILE A 114 10.43 -0.97 8.63
C ILE A 114 11.13 -1.63 7.44
N GLU A 115 12.39 -2.02 7.59
CA GLU A 115 13.22 -2.59 6.56
C GLU A 115 12.74 -4.01 6.24
N VAL A 116 12.37 -4.80 7.26
CA VAL A 116 11.72 -6.11 7.07
C VAL A 116 10.38 -5.97 6.34
N ALA A 117 9.55 -4.99 6.72
CA ALA A 117 8.30 -4.73 6.04
C ALA A 117 8.50 -4.30 4.58
N CYS A 118 9.49 -3.44 4.30
CA CYS A 118 9.83 -3.01 2.95
C CYS A 118 10.29 -4.18 2.09
N GLN A 119 11.15 -5.06 2.62
CA GLN A 119 11.57 -6.28 1.92
C GLN A 119 10.39 -7.18 1.58
N ALA A 120 9.45 -7.35 2.50
CA ALA A 120 8.24 -8.12 2.28
C ALA A 120 7.30 -7.47 1.23
N LEU A 121 7.17 -6.14 1.21
CA LEU A 121 6.43 -5.44 0.15
C LEU A 121 7.08 -5.59 -1.23
N ILE A 122 8.41 -5.55 -1.31
CA ILE A 122 9.17 -5.77 -2.55
C ILE A 122 8.97 -7.22 -3.04
N GLN A 123 8.99 -8.20 -2.14
CA GLN A 123 8.63 -9.60 -2.47
C GLN A 123 7.16 -9.71 -2.93
N GLY A 124 6.28 -8.84 -2.42
CA GLY A 124 4.92 -8.63 -2.92
C GLY A 124 4.83 -7.83 -4.23
N HIS A 125 5.95 -7.71 -4.95
CA HIS A 125 6.08 -7.01 -6.25
C HIS A 125 5.79 -5.52 -6.23
N ASN A 126 5.72 -4.89 -5.04
CA ASN A 126 5.66 -3.43 -4.98
C ASN A 126 6.98 -2.81 -5.44
N HIS A 127 6.89 -1.63 -6.04
CA HIS A 127 8.05 -0.93 -6.56
C HIS A 127 8.97 -0.47 -5.40
N PRO A 128 10.29 -0.76 -5.41
CA PRO A 128 11.19 -0.47 -4.29
C PRO A 128 11.26 1.00 -3.86
N LYS A 129 11.01 1.95 -4.77
CA LYS A 129 10.94 3.38 -4.44
C LYS A 129 9.70 3.77 -3.64
N ASP A 130 8.63 2.98 -3.74
CA ASP A 130 7.33 3.32 -3.17
C ASP A 130 7.09 2.64 -1.80
N VAL A 131 7.80 1.55 -1.49
CA VAL A 131 7.55 0.74 -0.27
C VAL A 131 7.85 1.46 1.04
N LYS A 132 8.89 2.31 1.09
CA LYS A 132 9.29 2.99 2.33
C LYS A 132 8.22 3.98 2.78
N GLY A 133 7.77 4.84 1.87
CA GLY A 133 6.69 5.80 2.14
C GLY A 133 5.40 5.09 2.57
N ALA A 134 5.03 4.00 1.89
CA ALA A 134 3.86 3.21 2.23
C ALA A 134 3.95 2.57 3.63
N ALA A 135 5.10 1.98 3.97
CA ALA A 135 5.35 1.40 5.30
C ALA A 135 5.22 2.46 6.41
N TYR A 136 5.81 3.65 6.22
CA TYR A 136 5.68 4.74 7.18
C TYR A 136 4.24 5.24 7.31
N LEU A 137 3.49 5.37 6.21
CA LEU A 137 2.09 5.80 6.28
C LEU A 137 1.24 4.77 7.03
N PHE A 138 1.45 3.47 6.78
CA PHE A 138 0.77 2.42 7.54
C PHE A 138 1.05 2.55 9.04
N ARG A 139 2.30 2.80 9.43
CA ARG A 139 2.68 2.99 10.84
C ARG A 139 2.05 4.24 11.44
N LEU A 140 1.98 5.31 10.66
CA LEU A 140 1.36 6.55 11.09
C LEU A 140 -0.13 6.35 11.43
N SER A 141 -0.83 5.46 10.73
CA SER A 141 -2.25 5.14 11.01
C SER A 141 -2.53 4.72 12.46
N ARG A 142 -1.53 4.12 13.15
CA ARG A 142 -1.64 3.74 14.56
C ARG A 142 -1.80 4.95 15.50
N TYR A 143 -1.18 6.07 15.15
CA TYR A 143 -1.19 7.27 15.99
C TYR A 143 -2.40 8.16 15.68
N ILE A 144 -2.90 8.13 14.45
CA ILE A 144 -4.00 9.01 14.01
C ILE A 144 -5.39 8.45 14.44
N LYS A 145 -5.50 7.21 14.92
CA LYS A 145 -6.73 6.59 15.49
C LYS A 145 -8.00 6.92 14.70
N ILE A 146 -7.99 6.66 13.40
CA ILE A 146 -9.18 6.79 12.56
C ILE A 146 -9.84 5.41 12.50
N ASP A 147 -11.07 5.28 13.00
CA ASP A 147 -11.82 4.01 13.07
C ASP A 147 -11.88 3.27 11.73
N TYR A 148 -11.90 4.01 10.63
CA TYR A 148 -11.90 3.45 9.27
C TYR A 148 -10.64 2.64 8.94
N PHE A 149 -9.46 3.05 9.44
CA PHE A 149 -8.21 2.32 9.21
C PHE A 149 -8.17 0.98 9.95
N GLU A 150 -8.75 0.88 11.15
CA GLU A 150 -8.86 -0.38 11.87
C GLU A 150 -9.78 -1.37 11.12
N LYS A 151 -10.89 -0.88 10.55
CA LYS A 151 -11.77 -1.70 9.69
C LYS A 151 -11.04 -2.24 8.46
N ILE A 152 -10.27 -1.38 7.77
CA ILE A 152 -9.47 -1.79 6.62
C ILE A 152 -8.46 -2.87 7.03
N LYS A 153 -7.71 -2.66 8.12
CA LYS A 153 -6.74 -3.65 8.61
C LYS A 153 -7.39 -4.99 8.94
N ALA A 154 -8.57 -4.98 9.57
CA ALA A 154 -9.32 -6.20 9.86
C ALA A 154 -9.74 -6.93 8.57
N LEU A 155 -10.20 -6.21 7.55
CA LEU A 155 -10.56 -6.80 6.25
C LEU A 155 -9.36 -7.47 5.57
N TRP A 156 -8.21 -6.79 5.56
CA TRP A 156 -6.96 -7.38 5.04
C TRP A 156 -6.49 -8.57 5.85
N ALA A 157 -6.63 -8.53 7.18
CA ALA A 157 -6.32 -9.66 8.04
C ALA A 157 -7.21 -10.88 7.73
N GLU A 158 -8.49 -10.67 7.44
CA GLU A 158 -9.38 -11.74 6.98
C GLU A 158 -8.96 -12.27 5.61
N ALA A 159 -8.64 -11.38 4.67
CA ALA A 159 -8.14 -11.75 3.34
C ALA A 159 -6.88 -12.63 3.42
N ASP A 160 -5.94 -12.29 4.31
CA ASP A 160 -4.71 -13.04 4.52
C ASP A 160 -4.97 -14.47 5.00
N LEU A 161 -6.02 -14.70 5.80
CA LEU A 161 -6.39 -16.04 6.27
C LEU A 161 -6.74 -16.96 5.09
N TYR A 162 -7.50 -16.45 4.11
CA TYR A 162 -7.83 -17.22 2.91
C TYR A 162 -6.59 -17.57 2.10
N ILE A 163 -5.64 -16.65 1.97
CA ILE A 163 -4.39 -16.89 1.25
C ILE A 163 -3.55 -17.98 1.95
N VAL A 164 -3.49 -17.97 3.28
CA VAL A 164 -2.81 -19.01 4.06
C VAL A 164 -3.49 -20.36 3.92
N GLU A 165 -4.82 -20.41 3.96
CA GLU A 165 -5.60 -21.64 3.79
C GLU A 165 -5.45 -22.19 2.37
N LEU A 166 -5.49 -21.33 1.35
CA LEU A 166 -5.27 -21.70 -0.04
C LEU A 166 -3.89 -22.31 -0.25
N ARG A 167 -2.82 -21.72 0.33
CA ARG A 167 -1.47 -22.32 0.33
C ARG A 167 -1.46 -23.72 0.95
N LYS A 168 -2.09 -23.88 2.12
CA LYS A 168 -2.17 -25.19 2.81
C LYS A 168 -2.89 -26.23 1.97
N SER A 169 -3.98 -25.83 1.32
CA SER A 169 -4.77 -26.67 0.42
C SER A 169 -3.94 -27.13 -0.76
N GLY A 170 -3.20 -26.21 -1.39
CA GLY A 170 -2.32 -26.53 -2.51
C GLY A 170 -1.19 -27.48 -2.14
N ASN A 171 -0.54 -27.28 -0.99
CA ASN A 171 0.50 -28.20 -0.50
C ASN A 171 -0.06 -29.60 -0.23
N THR A 172 -1.26 -29.68 0.37
CA THR A 172 -1.91 -30.98 0.63
C THR A 172 -2.24 -31.71 -0.67
N LEU A 173 -2.77 -30.98 -1.66
CA LEU A 173 -3.09 -31.55 -2.97
C LEU A 173 -1.83 -32.08 -3.67
N HIS A 174 -0.76 -31.28 -3.66
CA HIS A 174 0.54 -31.68 -4.21
C HIS A 174 1.05 -32.97 -3.57
N GLU A 175 1.06 -33.05 -2.25
CA GLU A 175 1.48 -34.26 -1.55
C GLU A 175 0.66 -35.50 -1.94
N ILE A 176 -0.66 -35.37 -2.09
CA ILE A 176 -1.54 -36.49 -2.48
C ILE A 176 -1.23 -36.95 -3.90
N ILE A 177 -1.11 -36.02 -4.85
CA ILE A 177 -0.83 -36.32 -6.26
C ILE A 177 0.58 -36.91 -6.41
N SER A 178 1.60 -36.31 -5.77
CA SER A 178 2.98 -36.79 -5.84
C SER A 178 3.19 -38.18 -5.22
N LYS A 179 2.37 -38.56 -4.23
CA LYS A 179 2.41 -39.91 -3.62
C LYS A 179 1.58 -40.94 -4.41
N GLY A 180 0.96 -40.56 -5.52
CA GLY A 180 0.08 -41.44 -6.30
C GLY A 180 -1.20 -41.84 -5.53
N GLN A 181 -1.56 -41.11 -4.47
CA GLN A 181 -2.69 -41.41 -3.59
C GLN A 181 -3.98 -40.76 -4.10
N VAL A 182 -4.20 -40.73 -5.42
CA VAL A 182 -5.38 -40.15 -6.06
C VAL A 182 -6.59 -41.08 -5.86
N ASN A 183 -6.99 -41.30 -4.62
CA ASN A 183 -8.27 -41.90 -4.30
C ASN A 183 -9.30 -40.77 -4.14
N GLU A 184 -10.42 -40.91 -4.85
CA GLU A 184 -11.56 -39.99 -4.97
C GLU A 184 -12.16 -39.58 -3.61
N LYS A 185 -11.46 -38.76 -2.82
CA LYS A 185 -12.14 -37.90 -1.86
C LYS A 185 -12.39 -36.57 -2.56
N PRO A 186 -13.66 -36.11 -2.65
CA PRO A 186 -13.94 -34.87 -3.33
C PRO A 186 -13.15 -33.76 -2.66
N LEU A 187 -12.19 -33.18 -3.38
CA LEU A 187 -11.53 -31.92 -3.01
C LEU A 187 -12.50 -30.73 -3.08
N GLN A 188 -13.75 -30.99 -3.48
CA GLN A 188 -14.87 -30.06 -3.61
C GLN A 188 -15.17 -29.24 -2.34
N PRO A 189 -15.13 -29.77 -1.09
CA PRO A 189 -15.44 -28.97 0.09
C PRO A 189 -14.41 -27.87 0.36
N LEU A 190 -13.12 -28.11 0.07
CA LEU A 190 -12.07 -27.12 0.34
C LEU A 190 -12.13 -25.95 -0.66
N ILE A 191 -12.24 -26.24 -1.95
CA ILE A 191 -12.14 -25.16 -2.94
C ILE A 191 -13.45 -24.38 -3.10
N ASN A 192 -14.63 -25.01 -2.95
CA ASN A 192 -15.91 -24.30 -3.03
C ASN A 192 -16.16 -23.33 -1.86
N GLN A 193 -15.58 -23.57 -0.68
CA GLN A 193 -15.64 -22.60 0.42
C GLN A 193 -14.78 -21.37 0.15
N THR A 194 -13.61 -21.53 -0.48
CA THR A 194 -12.72 -20.43 -0.85
C THR A 194 -13.27 -19.58 -2.01
N THR A 195 -13.85 -20.19 -3.04
CA THR A 195 -14.32 -19.44 -4.23
C THR A 195 -15.58 -18.62 -3.95
N LYS A 196 -16.44 -19.06 -3.02
CA LYS A 196 -17.70 -18.37 -2.71
C LYS A 196 -17.52 -17.09 -1.89
N ARG A 197 -16.40 -16.94 -1.17
CA ARG A 197 -16.10 -15.73 -0.36
C ARG A 197 -15.30 -14.66 -1.10
N SER A 198 -14.55 -15.04 -2.14
CA SER A 198 -13.77 -14.11 -2.99
C SER A 198 -14.61 -13.22 -3.93
N CYS A 199 -15.93 -13.44 -3.99
CA CYS A 199 -16.88 -12.70 -4.85
C CYS A 199 -17.70 -11.63 -4.09
N CYS A 200 -17.42 -11.37 -2.82
CA CYS A 200 -18.05 -10.29 -2.06
C CYS A 200 -17.07 -9.15 -1.78
#